data_AF-A0AA38HW51-F1
#
_entry.id   AF-A0AA38HW51-F1
#
_cell.length_a   1.000
_cell.length_b   1.000
_cell.length_c   1.000
_cell.angle_alpha   90.00
_cell.angle_beta   90.00
_cell.angle_gamma   90.00
#
_symmetry.space_group_name_H-M   'P 1'
#
loop_
_entity.id
_entity.type
_entity.pdbx_description
1 polymer ?
#
loop_
_entity_poly.entity_id
_entity_poly.type
_entity_poly.pdbx_seq_one_letter_code
_entity_poly.pdbx_strand_id
1 'polypeptide(L)'
;MKDKSEVEPSDSEALEYELQKRRILKIIQHTMYRLKLLSHLPTILENNGAILRRFLNKTEADFVVYVCQETPPMAAQILENRSDLELICNMLERINISDKKANPGSKKPLPFGAGEYYEAHVSYAVDVIFRCKPLVEHMETLEGDPDVLMMGFVDAIAQLESIVNDKLSISAEEEIKRENDLKTAFRLSMLLSNNIQEMEQLLEKQREELGKEHDRKEAILQDLAEKIDTLREKCNNQINKIVYDSEVAMMKDYNKSVEVQADLSQEAANSTHQYEHLLEEHLEVEKGLRTKRLKVEAQLASWVAKYDNDIGEKQTEYDELEKTYNEEKEELDLLQDQLEDQETEYLVLMKEKEEEEERINYEKAWMFLQNRAARRIQRAWRAYKARKLARRKKKGKKKGSAEAIKGKSGAKKSPRGKKEKNEKKGKKKDKKKTEPVKDELRVQLSGGPDPNALLEGKFRDDILGEIKSKEAFSKHELVVNLMKDETESMNEN
;
A
#
# COMPACT_ATOMS: atom_id res chain seq x y z
N MET A 1 -95.96 42.26 2.22
CA MET A 1 -97.41 42.09 2.37
C MET A 1 -98.08 43.43 2.63
N LYS A 2 -98.46 44.10 1.54
CA LYS A 2 -99.58 45.04 1.47
C LYS A 2 -100.18 44.74 0.11
N ASP A 3 -101.35 44.12 0.08
CA ASP A 3 -102.09 43.98 -1.18
C ASP A 3 -102.40 45.38 -1.66
N LYS A 4 -101.71 45.81 -2.72
CA LYS A 4 -102.30 46.76 -3.64
C LYS A 4 -103.22 45.92 -4.48
N SER A 5 -104.52 46.13 -4.29
CA SER A 5 -105.53 45.64 -5.23
C SER A 5 -105.11 46.08 -6.63
N GLU A 6 -104.80 45.10 -7.48
CA GLU A 6 -104.74 45.28 -8.92
C GLU A 6 -106.11 45.78 -9.36
N VAL A 7 -106.20 47.10 -9.55
CA VAL A 7 -107.30 47.68 -10.30
C VAL A 7 -106.92 47.44 -11.75
N GLU A 8 -107.22 46.23 -12.22
CA GLU A 8 -107.30 45.90 -13.64
C GLU A 8 -107.92 47.11 -14.36
N PRO A 9 -107.19 47.75 -15.29
CA PRO A 9 -107.74 48.90 -16.01
C PRO A 9 -109.03 48.42 -16.67
N SER A 10 -110.11 49.16 -16.46
CA SER A 10 -111.41 48.85 -17.06
C SER A 10 -111.22 48.54 -18.55
N ASP A 11 -111.89 47.55 -19.12
CA ASP A 11 -111.77 47.21 -20.56
C ASP A 11 -111.91 48.46 -21.45
N SER A 12 -112.67 49.46 -20.97
CA SER A 12 -112.79 50.79 -21.59
C SER A 12 -111.48 51.59 -21.64
N GLU A 13 -110.67 51.59 -20.57
CA GLU A 13 -109.42 52.32 -20.44
C GLU A 13 -108.30 51.66 -21.27
N ALA A 14 -108.23 50.32 -21.26
CA ALA A 14 -107.31 49.57 -22.10
C ALA A 14 -107.62 49.76 -23.60
N LEU A 15 -108.91 49.72 -23.96
CA LEU A 15 -109.38 50.00 -25.32
C LEU A 15 -109.10 51.46 -25.73
N GLU A 16 -109.28 52.43 -24.83
CA GLU A 16 -108.97 53.83 -25.08
C GLU A 16 -107.47 54.06 -25.29
N TYR A 17 -106.60 53.43 -24.49
CA TYR A 17 -105.15 53.49 -24.64
C TYR A 17 -104.70 52.97 -26.02
N GLU A 18 -105.17 51.80 -26.45
CA GLU A 18 -104.90 51.26 -27.79
C GLU A 18 -105.46 52.17 -28.91
N LEU A 19 -106.61 52.81 -28.69
CA LEU A 19 -107.17 53.78 -29.65
C LEU A 19 -106.29 55.05 -29.76
N GLN A 20 -105.78 55.55 -28.63
CA GLN A 20 -104.89 56.71 -28.59
C GLN A 20 -103.52 56.38 -29.22
N LYS A 21 -102.93 55.23 -28.91
CA LYS A 21 -101.72 54.70 -29.55
C LYS A 21 -101.85 54.65 -31.07
N ARG A 22 -102.93 54.04 -31.58
CA ARG A 22 -103.20 53.98 -33.03
C ARG A 22 -103.39 55.37 -33.66
N ARG A 23 -104.00 56.32 -32.95
CA ARG A 23 -104.11 57.72 -33.41
C ARG A 23 -102.74 58.39 -33.51
N ILE A 24 -101.89 58.25 -32.49
CA ILE A 24 -100.55 58.84 -32.44
C ILE A 24 -99.66 58.25 -33.55
N LEU A 25 -99.58 56.92 -33.66
CA LEU A 25 -98.81 56.26 -34.72
C LEU A 25 -99.32 56.65 -36.11
N LYS A 26 -100.65 56.70 -36.33
CA LYS A 26 -101.22 57.13 -37.61
C LYS A 26 -100.91 58.60 -37.96
N ILE A 27 -100.79 59.48 -36.96
CA ILE A 27 -100.36 60.87 -37.18
C ILE A 27 -98.89 60.89 -37.62
N ILE A 28 -98.00 60.14 -36.94
CA ILE A 28 -96.56 60.06 -37.25
C ILE A 28 -96.34 59.45 -38.65
N GLN A 29 -97.01 58.35 -38.98
CA GLN A 29 -96.93 57.73 -40.32
C GLN A 29 -97.41 58.68 -41.43
N HIS A 30 -98.47 59.45 -41.16
CA HIS A 30 -99.01 60.43 -42.11
C HIS A 30 -98.10 61.65 -42.27
N THR A 31 -97.41 62.12 -41.21
CA THR A 31 -96.39 63.17 -41.35
C THR A 31 -95.14 62.67 -42.06
N MET A 32 -94.67 61.45 -41.78
CA MET A 32 -93.58 60.81 -42.52
C MET A 32 -93.87 60.69 -44.02
N TYR A 33 -95.06 60.22 -44.39
CA TYR A 33 -95.48 60.13 -45.80
C TYR A 33 -95.50 61.50 -46.49
N ARG A 34 -96.03 62.55 -45.84
CA ARG A 34 -95.97 63.93 -46.36
C ARG A 34 -94.56 64.47 -46.48
N LEU A 35 -93.69 64.23 -45.49
CA LEU A 35 -92.29 64.68 -45.51
C LEU A 35 -91.48 63.97 -46.61
N LYS A 36 -91.73 62.67 -46.81
CA LYS A 36 -91.15 61.90 -47.91
C LYS A 36 -91.53 62.48 -49.27
N LEU A 37 -92.81 62.84 -49.47
CA LEU A 37 -93.23 63.51 -50.71
C LEU A 37 -92.62 64.90 -50.86
N LEU A 38 -92.53 65.70 -49.78
CA LEU A 38 -91.85 67.00 -49.79
C LEU A 38 -90.35 66.92 -50.07
N SER A 39 -89.69 65.76 -49.88
CA SER A 39 -88.27 65.59 -50.20
C SER A 39 -87.96 65.71 -51.71
N HIS A 40 -88.96 65.54 -52.57
CA HIS A 40 -88.88 65.74 -54.03
C HIS A 40 -89.24 67.18 -54.47
N LEU A 41 -89.64 68.05 -53.53
CA LEU A 41 -90.02 69.44 -53.83
C LEU A 41 -88.91 70.27 -54.53
N PRO A 42 -87.60 70.12 -54.19
CA PRO A 42 -86.54 70.82 -54.92
C PRO A 42 -86.53 70.51 -56.42
N THR A 43 -86.64 69.22 -56.79
CA THR A 43 -86.67 68.73 -58.17
C THR A 43 -87.86 69.27 -58.98
N ILE A 44 -88.94 69.64 -58.28
CA ILE A 44 -90.19 70.17 -58.87
C ILE A 44 -90.13 71.70 -59.03
N LEU A 45 -89.32 72.36 -58.22
CA LEU A 45 -89.02 73.80 -58.29
C LEU A 45 -87.93 74.13 -59.34
N GLU A 46 -87.10 73.16 -59.71
CA GLU A 46 -86.14 73.28 -60.82
C GLU A 46 -86.82 73.78 -62.11
N ASN A 47 -86.04 74.51 -62.93
CA ASN A 47 -86.53 75.18 -64.13
C ASN A 47 -87.69 76.18 -63.87
N ASN A 48 -87.60 76.97 -62.79
CA ASN A 48 -88.58 77.98 -62.39
C ASN A 48 -90.01 77.44 -62.24
N GLY A 49 -90.16 76.26 -61.61
CA GLY A 49 -91.44 75.62 -61.39
C GLY A 49 -92.17 75.25 -62.68
N ALA A 50 -91.45 74.91 -63.76
CA ALA A 50 -92.05 74.50 -65.03
C ALA A 50 -92.96 73.26 -64.88
N ILE A 51 -92.69 72.39 -63.89
CA ILE A 51 -93.52 71.25 -63.53
C ILE A 51 -94.76 71.73 -62.75
N LEU A 52 -94.61 72.57 -61.73
CA LEU A 52 -95.74 73.16 -60.98
C LEU A 52 -96.73 73.87 -61.92
N ARG A 53 -96.24 74.67 -62.87
CA ARG A 53 -97.06 75.40 -63.86
C ARG A 53 -97.80 74.50 -64.88
N ARG A 54 -97.57 73.18 -64.90
CA ARG A 54 -98.39 72.22 -65.66
C ARG A 54 -99.60 71.70 -64.88
N PHE A 55 -99.55 71.71 -63.55
CA PHE A 55 -100.55 71.06 -62.68
C PHE A 55 -101.31 72.02 -61.76
N LEU A 56 -100.77 73.21 -61.50
CA LEU A 56 -101.36 74.27 -60.68
C LEU A 56 -101.77 75.47 -61.55
N ASN A 57 -102.75 76.26 -61.10
CA ASN A 57 -103.08 77.51 -61.79
C ASN A 57 -101.89 78.46 -61.75
N LYS A 58 -101.74 79.33 -62.75
CA LYS A 58 -100.59 80.24 -62.85
C LYS A 58 -100.33 81.04 -61.56
N THR A 59 -101.38 81.55 -60.92
CA THR A 59 -101.30 82.25 -59.64
C THR A 59 -100.88 81.38 -58.46
N GLU A 60 -101.25 80.10 -58.45
CA GLU A 60 -100.91 79.15 -57.38
C GLU A 60 -99.49 78.61 -57.56
N ALA A 61 -99.09 78.29 -58.81
CA ALA A 61 -97.73 77.92 -59.14
C ALA A 61 -96.74 79.06 -58.88
N ASP A 62 -97.08 80.28 -59.28
CA ASP A 62 -96.26 81.47 -59.02
C ASP A 62 -96.21 81.79 -57.51
N PHE A 63 -97.28 81.52 -56.74
CA PHE A 63 -97.28 81.64 -55.28
C PHE A 63 -96.39 80.59 -54.59
N VAL A 64 -96.47 79.31 -54.98
CA VAL A 64 -95.61 78.25 -54.42
C VAL A 64 -94.14 78.53 -54.75
N VAL A 65 -93.83 78.93 -56.00
CA VAL A 65 -92.47 79.32 -56.40
C VAL A 65 -92.01 80.55 -55.61
N TYR A 66 -92.84 81.57 -55.43
CA TYR A 66 -92.54 82.75 -54.62
C TYR A 66 -92.25 82.38 -53.15
N VAL A 67 -93.12 81.60 -52.51
CA VAL A 67 -92.93 81.17 -51.12
C VAL A 67 -91.64 80.36 -50.96
N CYS A 68 -91.35 79.41 -51.86
CA CYS A 68 -90.13 78.61 -51.80
C CYS A 68 -88.84 79.35 -52.21
N GLN A 69 -88.94 80.53 -52.84
CA GLN A 69 -87.79 81.38 -53.20
C GLN A 69 -87.55 82.52 -52.20
N GLU A 70 -88.61 83.08 -51.61
CA GLU A 70 -88.53 84.15 -50.59
C GLU A 70 -88.43 83.63 -49.16
N THR A 71 -88.70 82.36 -48.89
CA THR A 71 -88.06 81.71 -47.73
C THR A 71 -86.60 81.48 -48.09
N PRO A 72 -85.62 82.26 -47.56
CA PRO A 72 -84.23 81.83 -47.64
C PRO A 72 -84.15 80.43 -47.01
N PRO A 73 -83.29 79.52 -47.51
CA PRO A 73 -83.16 78.20 -46.93
C PRO A 73 -82.79 78.35 -45.46
N MET A 74 -83.75 78.07 -44.55
CA MET A 74 -83.53 78.13 -43.11
C MET A 74 -82.40 77.17 -42.70
N ALA A 75 -82.21 76.11 -43.51
CA ALA A 75 -81.04 75.23 -43.51
C ALA A 75 -79.69 75.98 -43.58
N ALA A 76 -79.54 77.07 -44.35
CA ALA A 76 -78.28 77.78 -44.48
C ALA A 76 -77.87 78.52 -43.19
N GLN A 77 -78.83 79.14 -42.47
CA GLN A 77 -78.54 79.76 -41.17
C GLN A 77 -78.45 78.75 -40.01
N ILE A 78 -79.09 77.58 -40.13
CA ILE A 78 -79.03 76.53 -39.09
C ILE A 78 -77.80 75.63 -39.26
N LEU A 79 -77.31 75.34 -40.48
CA LEU A 79 -76.14 74.48 -40.69
C LEU A 79 -74.80 75.13 -40.30
N GLU A 80 -74.67 76.46 -40.32
CA GLU A 80 -73.43 77.13 -39.87
C GLU A 80 -73.22 77.01 -38.36
N ASN A 81 -74.31 76.90 -37.57
CA ASN A 81 -74.26 76.71 -36.12
C ASN A 81 -74.32 75.23 -35.74
N ARG A 82 -73.20 74.53 -35.96
CA ARG A 82 -72.97 73.14 -35.49
C ARG A 82 -73.17 72.94 -33.97
N SER A 83 -73.26 74.02 -33.19
CA SER A 83 -73.61 74.04 -31.77
C SER A 83 -75.05 73.61 -31.48
N ASP A 84 -75.97 73.73 -32.43
CA ASP A 84 -77.40 73.68 -32.10
C ASP A 84 -77.95 72.24 -32.15
N LEU A 85 -77.31 71.35 -32.90
CA LEU A 85 -77.52 69.90 -32.76
C LEU A 85 -76.98 69.42 -31.40
N GLU A 86 -75.84 69.96 -30.96
CA GLU A 86 -75.29 69.72 -29.63
C GLU A 86 -76.21 70.30 -28.54
N LEU A 87 -76.87 71.44 -28.78
CA LEU A 87 -77.91 72.00 -27.91
C LEU A 87 -79.16 71.11 -27.87
N ILE A 88 -79.58 70.51 -28.98
CA ILE A 88 -80.70 69.55 -29.03
C ILE A 88 -80.34 68.26 -28.28
N CYS A 89 -79.15 67.71 -28.47
CA CYS A 89 -78.64 66.58 -27.69
C CYS A 89 -78.58 66.92 -26.18
N ASN A 90 -78.04 68.09 -25.81
CA ASN A 90 -78.02 68.57 -24.42
C ASN A 90 -79.44 68.83 -23.86
N MET A 91 -80.42 69.22 -24.68
CA MET A 91 -81.82 69.35 -24.26
C MET A 91 -82.47 67.97 -24.04
N LEU A 92 -82.18 66.99 -24.89
CA LEU A 92 -82.64 65.61 -24.73
C LEU A 92 -82.00 64.94 -23.50
N GLU A 93 -80.71 65.18 -23.23
CA GLU A 93 -80.05 64.75 -22.00
C GLU A 93 -80.65 65.42 -20.75
N ARG A 94 -81.01 66.71 -20.82
CA ARG A 94 -81.72 67.40 -19.73
C ARG A 94 -83.12 66.85 -19.48
N ILE A 95 -83.84 66.43 -20.53
CA ILE A 95 -85.13 65.73 -20.40
C ILE A 95 -84.92 64.35 -19.75
N ASN A 96 -83.84 63.65 -20.07
CA ASN A 96 -83.54 62.32 -19.54
C ASN A 96 -82.99 62.31 -18.08
N ILE A 97 -82.81 63.50 -17.47
CA ILE A 97 -82.36 63.65 -16.07
C ILE A 97 -83.49 64.19 -15.15
N SER A 98 -84.65 64.59 -15.71
CA SER A 98 -85.70 65.29 -14.95
C SER A 98 -86.66 64.36 -14.17
N ASP A 99 -86.12 63.48 -13.31
CA ASP A 99 -86.90 62.72 -12.31
C ASP A 99 -86.57 63.12 -10.86
N LYS A 100 -85.89 64.26 -10.69
CA LYS A 100 -85.64 64.90 -9.38
C LYS A 100 -86.29 66.28 -9.31
N LYS A 101 -87.51 66.29 -8.77
CA LYS A 101 -88.26 67.41 -8.14
C LYS A 101 -87.63 68.81 -8.32
N ALA A 102 -88.15 69.57 -9.28
CA ALA A 102 -87.86 70.99 -9.44
C ALA A 102 -89.12 71.87 -9.24
N ASN A 103 -88.90 73.08 -8.74
CA ASN A 103 -89.90 74.00 -8.19
C ASN A 103 -90.76 74.68 -9.30
N PRO A 104 -92.09 74.86 -9.14
CA PRO A 104 -92.91 75.56 -10.12
C PRO A 104 -92.86 77.08 -9.90
N GLY A 105 -92.00 77.81 -10.62
CA GLY A 105 -91.84 79.24 -10.37
C GLY A 105 -91.05 80.04 -11.39
N SER A 106 -91.54 80.19 -12.63
CA SER A 106 -91.45 81.42 -13.46
C SER A 106 -91.84 81.17 -14.93
N LYS A 107 -93.12 81.34 -15.27
CA LYS A 107 -93.52 81.55 -16.67
C LYS A 107 -93.26 83.02 -17.02
N LYS A 108 -92.16 83.32 -17.73
CA LYS A 108 -92.06 84.55 -18.51
C LYS A 108 -92.73 84.31 -19.87
N PRO A 109 -93.68 85.14 -20.33
CA PRO A 109 -94.12 85.09 -21.71
C PRO A 109 -92.98 85.59 -22.60
N LEU A 110 -92.48 84.75 -23.51
CA LEU A 110 -91.65 85.26 -24.61
C LEU A 110 -92.54 86.05 -25.58
N PRO A 111 -92.00 87.13 -26.19
CA PRO A 111 -92.78 87.93 -27.11
C PRO A 111 -93.08 87.16 -28.40
N PHE A 112 -94.35 87.19 -28.81
CA PHE A 112 -94.79 86.81 -30.15
C PHE A 112 -94.09 87.73 -31.17
N GLY A 113 -93.07 87.21 -31.85
CA GLY A 113 -92.23 87.96 -32.78
C GLY A 113 -92.26 87.37 -34.18
N ALA A 114 -93.03 87.99 -35.08
CA ALA A 114 -92.95 87.94 -36.55
C ALA A 114 -92.99 86.58 -37.30
N GLY A 115 -92.82 85.43 -36.65
CA GLY A 115 -92.70 84.12 -37.32
C GLY A 115 -94.01 83.55 -37.89
N GLU A 116 -95.16 83.81 -37.25
CA GLU A 116 -96.45 83.19 -37.63
C GLU A 116 -96.88 83.48 -39.06
N TYR A 117 -96.49 84.64 -39.61
CA TYR A 117 -96.80 84.97 -41.00
C TYR A 117 -96.05 84.07 -41.99
N TYR A 118 -94.82 83.64 -41.70
CA TYR A 118 -94.10 82.70 -42.59
C TYR A 118 -94.68 81.29 -42.49
N GLU A 119 -94.99 80.84 -41.27
CA GLU A 119 -95.55 79.50 -41.02
C GLU A 119 -96.92 79.32 -41.71
N ALA A 120 -97.78 80.35 -41.69
CA ALA A 120 -99.06 80.33 -42.39
C ALA A 120 -98.93 80.23 -43.92
N HIS A 121 -98.00 80.99 -44.54
CA HIS A 121 -97.81 80.95 -46.00
C HIS A 121 -97.14 79.65 -46.46
N VAL A 122 -96.15 79.13 -45.72
CA VAL A 122 -95.52 77.82 -46.01
C VAL A 122 -96.52 76.68 -45.82
N SER A 123 -97.28 76.70 -44.73
CA SER A 123 -98.36 75.73 -44.49
C SER A 123 -99.40 75.75 -45.62
N TYR A 124 -99.84 76.94 -46.05
CA TYR A 124 -100.77 77.08 -47.17
C TYR A 124 -100.17 76.62 -48.51
N ALA A 125 -98.89 76.90 -48.79
CA ALA A 125 -98.20 76.41 -49.99
C ALA A 125 -98.10 74.87 -50.01
N VAL A 126 -97.74 74.27 -48.89
CA VAL A 126 -97.74 72.80 -48.70
C VAL A 126 -99.14 72.22 -48.88
N ASP A 127 -100.17 72.85 -48.32
CA ASP A 127 -101.55 72.42 -48.48
C ASP A 127 -102.04 72.55 -49.94
N VAL A 128 -101.63 73.59 -50.68
CA VAL A 128 -101.92 73.77 -52.11
C VAL A 128 -101.28 72.66 -52.95
N ILE A 129 -100.04 72.27 -52.64
CA ILE A 129 -99.35 71.13 -53.28
C ILE A 129 -100.12 69.83 -53.02
N PHE A 130 -100.44 69.52 -51.76
CA PHE A 130 -101.12 68.26 -51.39
C PHE A 130 -102.62 68.19 -51.75
N ARG A 131 -103.28 69.33 -52.02
CA ARG A 131 -104.66 69.35 -52.55
C ARG A 131 -104.72 68.95 -54.03
N CYS A 132 -103.66 69.17 -54.79
CA CYS A 132 -103.59 68.80 -56.20
C CYS A 132 -103.20 67.32 -56.38
N LYS A 133 -104.19 66.41 -56.33
CA LYS A 133 -103.99 64.97 -56.57
C LYS A 133 -103.09 64.61 -57.77
N PRO A 134 -103.26 65.15 -59.00
CA PRO A 134 -102.40 64.80 -60.12
C PRO A 134 -100.95 65.30 -59.96
N LEU A 135 -100.71 66.31 -59.11
CA LEU A 135 -99.36 66.70 -58.72
C LEU A 135 -98.78 65.68 -57.73
N VAL A 136 -99.53 65.26 -56.72
CA VAL A 136 -99.09 64.24 -55.74
C VAL A 136 -98.77 62.90 -56.41
N GLU A 137 -99.62 62.42 -57.33
CA GLU A 137 -99.35 61.21 -58.14
C GLU A 137 -98.09 61.38 -59.03
N HIS A 138 -97.81 62.60 -59.49
CA HIS A 138 -96.55 62.89 -60.19
C HIS A 138 -95.34 62.91 -59.23
N MET A 139 -95.50 63.38 -57.99
CA MET A 139 -94.48 63.31 -56.94
C MET A 139 -94.15 61.87 -56.52
N GLU A 140 -95.13 60.98 -56.53
CA GLU A 140 -94.93 59.54 -56.26
C GLU A 140 -94.24 58.78 -57.40
N THR A 141 -94.23 59.33 -58.63
CA THR A 141 -93.63 58.72 -59.82
C THR A 141 -92.30 59.35 -60.24
N LEU A 142 -91.81 60.34 -59.49
CA LEU A 142 -90.53 61.02 -59.73
C LEU A 142 -89.37 60.23 -59.11
N GLU A 143 -88.64 59.47 -59.93
CA GLU A 143 -87.37 58.80 -59.59
C GLU A 143 -86.18 59.79 -59.50
N GLY A 144 -86.36 60.94 -58.86
CA GLY A 144 -85.29 61.89 -58.56
C GLY A 144 -84.67 61.60 -57.19
N ASP A 145 -83.35 61.77 -57.06
CA ASP A 145 -82.67 61.69 -55.76
C ASP A 145 -83.30 62.69 -54.77
N PRO A 146 -83.95 62.23 -53.69
CA PRO A 146 -84.57 63.12 -52.71
C PRO A 146 -83.51 63.88 -51.91
N ASP A 147 -83.87 65.06 -51.40
CA ASP A 147 -82.94 65.85 -50.57
C ASP A 147 -82.42 65.03 -49.37
N VAL A 148 -81.10 64.87 -49.31
CA VAL A 148 -80.37 64.11 -48.28
C VAL A 148 -80.70 64.60 -46.87
N LEU A 149 -80.95 65.90 -46.69
CA LEU A 149 -81.33 66.47 -45.39
C LEU A 149 -82.76 66.06 -45.00
N MET A 150 -83.69 66.08 -45.96
CA MET A 150 -85.07 65.65 -45.74
C MET A 150 -85.17 64.15 -45.50
N MET A 151 -84.37 63.33 -46.18
CA MET A 151 -84.29 61.89 -45.92
C MET A 151 -83.71 61.58 -44.54
N GLY A 152 -82.65 62.27 -44.11
CA GLY A 152 -82.12 62.11 -42.75
C GLY A 152 -83.14 62.49 -41.66
N PHE A 153 -84.02 63.47 -41.94
CA PHE A 153 -85.12 63.81 -41.04
C PHE A 153 -86.24 62.75 -41.06
N VAL A 154 -86.58 62.18 -42.22
CA VAL A 154 -87.53 61.05 -42.32
C VAL A 154 -87.02 59.83 -41.55
N ASP A 155 -85.73 59.50 -41.64
CA ASP A 155 -85.11 58.40 -40.89
C ASP A 155 -85.11 58.66 -39.38
N ALA A 156 -84.88 59.91 -38.95
CA ALA A 156 -84.99 60.29 -37.54
C ALA A 156 -86.44 60.15 -37.01
N ILE A 157 -87.45 60.48 -37.82
CA ILE A 157 -88.86 60.25 -37.45
C ILE A 157 -89.20 58.76 -37.48
N ALA A 158 -88.59 57.94 -38.36
CA ALA A 158 -88.76 56.48 -38.34
C ALA A 158 -88.19 55.84 -37.05
N GLN A 159 -87.03 56.31 -36.58
CA GLN A 159 -86.48 55.92 -35.29
C GLN A 159 -87.39 56.37 -34.13
N LEU A 160 -87.95 57.59 -34.22
CA LEU A 160 -88.94 58.07 -33.26
C LEU A 160 -90.22 57.22 -33.29
N GLU A 161 -90.71 56.79 -34.45
CA GLU A 161 -91.85 55.89 -34.59
C GLU A 161 -91.58 54.56 -33.87
N SER A 162 -90.39 53.97 -34.05
CA SER A 162 -89.99 52.75 -33.34
C SER A 162 -89.96 52.96 -31.83
N ILE A 163 -89.30 54.02 -31.35
CA ILE A 163 -89.19 54.33 -29.91
C ILE A 163 -90.57 54.62 -29.29
N VAL A 164 -91.43 55.37 -30.00
CA VAL A 164 -92.79 55.68 -29.57
C VAL A 164 -93.66 54.43 -29.58
N ASN A 165 -93.54 53.56 -30.59
CA ASN A 165 -94.27 52.29 -30.62
C ASN A 165 -93.85 51.36 -29.48
N ASP A 166 -92.55 51.25 -29.19
CA ASP A 166 -92.03 50.43 -28.09
C ASP A 166 -92.49 50.98 -26.74
N LYS A 167 -92.37 52.30 -26.53
CA LYS A 167 -92.83 52.96 -25.28
C LYS A 167 -94.35 52.97 -25.11
N LEU A 168 -95.12 52.99 -26.20
CA LEU A 168 -96.59 52.82 -26.18
C LEU A 168 -97.03 51.35 -26.25
N SER A 169 -96.09 50.39 -26.24
CA SER A 169 -96.38 48.96 -26.12
C SER A 169 -96.00 48.40 -24.74
N ILE A 170 -95.57 49.28 -23.83
CA ILE A 170 -95.20 48.98 -22.45
C ILE A 170 -96.28 49.51 -21.53
N SER A 171 -96.83 48.65 -20.67
CA SER A 171 -97.69 49.09 -19.58
C SER A 171 -96.89 49.73 -18.44
N ALA A 172 -97.49 50.69 -17.74
CA ALA A 172 -96.86 51.36 -16.58
C ALA A 172 -96.49 50.36 -15.47
N GLU A 173 -97.24 49.28 -15.31
CA GLU A 173 -96.96 48.22 -14.32
C GLU A 173 -95.76 47.36 -14.72
N GLU A 174 -95.60 47.07 -16.02
CA GLU A 174 -94.44 46.35 -16.55
C GLU A 174 -93.15 47.15 -16.44
N GLU A 175 -93.22 48.48 -16.61
CA GLU A 175 -92.10 49.39 -16.39
C GLU A 175 -91.69 49.39 -14.90
N ILE A 176 -92.64 49.49 -13.97
CA ILE A 176 -92.38 49.41 -12.52
C ILE A 176 -91.80 48.04 -12.13
N LYS A 177 -92.28 46.96 -12.73
CA LYS A 177 -91.75 45.61 -12.49
C LYS A 177 -90.30 45.50 -12.98
N ARG A 178 -90.03 45.90 -14.23
CA ARG A 178 -88.66 45.95 -14.78
C ARG A 178 -87.74 46.81 -13.93
N GLU A 179 -88.18 47.98 -13.45
CA GLU A 179 -87.37 48.86 -12.60
C GLU A 179 -87.05 48.20 -11.23
N ASN A 180 -88.00 47.46 -10.64
CA ASN A 180 -87.75 46.71 -9.40
C ASN A 180 -86.80 45.53 -9.62
N ASP A 181 -86.93 44.80 -10.72
CA ASP A 181 -86.02 43.71 -11.10
C ASP A 181 -84.60 44.26 -11.38
N LEU A 182 -84.48 45.44 -11.99
CA LEU A 182 -83.20 46.14 -12.17
C LEU A 182 -82.59 46.57 -10.84
N LYS A 183 -83.40 47.06 -9.89
CA LYS A 183 -82.94 47.43 -8.53
C LYS A 183 -82.51 46.22 -7.70
N THR A 184 -83.14 45.06 -7.84
CA THR A 184 -82.72 43.82 -7.16
C THR A 184 -81.47 43.24 -7.80
N ALA A 185 -81.41 43.19 -9.14
CA ALA A 185 -80.20 42.79 -9.88
C ALA A 185 -79.00 43.69 -9.54
N PHE A 186 -79.18 45.01 -9.46
CA PHE A 186 -78.11 45.94 -9.06
C PHE A 186 -77.62 45.68 -7.63
N ARG A 187 -78.52 45.48 -6.66
CA ARG A 187 -78.13 45.14 -5.28
C ARG A 187 -77.39 43.80 -5.20
N LEU A 188 -77.85 42.79 -5.94
CA LEU A 188 -77.19 41.48 -6.01
C LEU A 188 -75.81 41.59 -6.68
N SER A 189 -75.69 42.35 -7.76
CA SER A 189 -74.41 42.64 -8.42
C SER A 189 -73.43 43.37 -7.50
N MET A 190 -73.92 44.31 -6.68
CA MET A 190 -73.09 45.03 -5.71
C MET A 190 -72.62 44.10 -4.57
N LEU A 191 -73.51 43.25 -4.03
CA LEU A 191 -73.13 42.24 -3.04
C LEU A 191 -72.14 41.22 -3.61
N LEU A 192 -72.35 40.75 -4.84
CA LEU A 192 -71.44 39.84 -5.52
C LEU A 192 -70.08 40.49 -5.77
N SER A 193 -70.04 41.75 -6.18
CA SER A 193 -68.80 42.52 -6.34
C SER A 193 -68.02 42.65 -5.02
N ASN A 194 -68.71 42.90 -3.90
CA ASN A 194 -68.08 42.96 -2.58
C ASN A 194 -67.52 41.58 -2.18
N ASN A 195 -68.29 40.50 -2.37
CA ASN A 195 -67.84 39.14 -2.08
C ASN A 195 -66.62 38.74 -2.95
N ILE A 196 -66.59 39.16 -4.22
CA ILE A 196 -65.42 38.95 -5.10
C ILE A 196 -64.20 39.68 -4.53
N GLN A 197 -64.32 40.95 -4.15
CA GLN A 197 -63.22 41.72 -3.53
C GLN A 197 -62.73 41.11 -2.21
N GLU A 198 -63.62 40.60 -1.36
CA GLU A 198 -63.25 39.90 -0.13
C GLU A 198 -62.46 38.61 -0.42
N MET A 199 -62.91 37.82 -1.41
CA MET A 199 -62.21 36.59 -1.83
C MET A 199 -60.87 36.88 -2.51
N GLU A 200 -60.77 37.94 -3.31
CA GLU A 200 -59.50 38.43 -3.88
C GLU A 200 -58.52 38.84 -2.79
N GLN A 201 -58.96 39.58 -1.76
CA GLN A 201 -58.12 39.94 -0.61
C GLN A 201 -57.67 38.73 0.21
N LEU A 202 -58.51 37.69 0.35
CA LEU A 202 -58.14 36.45 1.02
C LEU A 202 -57.11 35.65 0.19
N LEU A 203 -57.27 35.58 -1.13
CA LEU A 203 -56.31 34.96 -2.02
C LEU A 203 -54.95 35.67 -2.00
N GLU A 204 -54.94 37.01 -1.96
CA GLU A 204 -53.68 37.76 -1.93
C GLU A 204 -52.97 37.61 -0.57
N LYS A 205 -53.70 37.60 0.55
CA LYS A 205 -53.14 37.26 1.88
C LYS A 205 -52.53 35.85 1.89
N GLN A 206 -53.22 34.86 1.32
CA GLN A 206 -52.69 33.50 1.21
C GLN A 206 -51.44 33.43 0.32
N ARG A 207 -51.39 34.19 -0.78
CA ARG A 207 -50.19 34.31 -1.63
C ARG A 207 -49.02 34.95 -0.89
N GLU A 208 -49.26 36.02 -0.14
CA GLU A 208 -48.22 36.64 0.71
C GLU A 208 -47.71 35.67 1.80
N GLU A 209 -48.59 34.94 2.45
CA GLU A 209 -48.23 33.96 3.50
C GLU A 209 -47.41 32.80 2.92
N LEU A 210 -47.84 32.24 1.77
CA LEU A 210 -47.10 31.21 1.05
C LEU A 210 -45.76 31.72 0.51
N GLY A 211 -45.68 32.97 0.02
CA GLY A 211 -44.43 33.60 -0.38
C GLY A 211 -43.45 33.71 0.80
N LYS A 212 -43.93 34.23 1.95
CA LYS A 212 -43.12 34.31 3.18
C LYS A 212 -42.70 32.94 3.71
N GLU A 213 -43.50 31.88 3.50
CA GLU A 213 -43.10 30.51 3.85
C GLU A 213 -42.06 29.94 2.86
N HIS A 214 -42.22 30.22 1.57
CA HIS A 214 -41.28 29.86 0.51
C HIS A 214 -39.91 30.50 0.74
N ASP A 215 -39.85 31.82 0.97
CA ASP A 215 -38.60 32.55 1.20
C ASP A 215 -37.85 32.03 2.45
N ARG A 216 -38.58 31.63 3.50
CA ARG A 216 -37.98 30.99 4.70
C ARG A 216 -37.40 29.61 4.37
N LYS A 217 -38.12 28.80 3.58
CA LYS A 217 -37.64 27.48 3.14
C LYS A 217 -36.42 27.62 2.24
N GLU A 218 -36.42 28.58 1.31
CA GLU A 218 -35.31 28.87 0.41
C GLU A 218 -34.06 29.31 1.19
N ALA A 219 -34.21 30.21 2.17
CA ALA A 219 -33.10 30.62 3.04
C ALA A 219 -32.50 29.44 3.85
N ILE A 220 -33.35 28.50 4.31
CA ILE A 220 -32.89 27.27 4.98
C ILE A 220 -32.19 26.33 4.00
N LEU A 221 -32.69 26.18 2.77
CA LEU A 221 -32.05 25.37 1.73
C LEU A 221 -30.67 25.93 1.35
N GLN A 222 -30.53 27.26 1.27
CA GLN A 222 -29.25 27.91 1.01
C GLN A 222 -28.25 27.69 2.15
N ASP A 223 -28.63 27.92 3.41
CA ASP A 223 -27.78 27.66 4.59
C ASP A 223 -27.37 26.18 4.70
N LEU A 224 -28.28 25.25 4.35
CA LEU A 224 -27.95 23.82 4.29
C LEU A 224 -26.99 23.48 3.14
N ALA A 225 -27.12 24.13 1.97
CA ALA A 225 -26.20 23.96 0.85
C ALA A 225 -24.78 24.45 1.21
N GLU A 226 -24.66 25.65 1.79
CA GLU A 226 -23.39 26.21 2.27
C GLU A 226 -22.74 25.32 3.35
N LYS A 227 -23.54 24.74 4.25
CA LYS A 227 -23.06 23.74 5.24
C LYS A 227 -22.58 22.45 4.58
N ILE A 228 -23.26 21.95 3.55
CA ILE A 228 -22.84 20.75 2.82
C ILE A 228 -21.51 21.01 2.09
N ASP A 229 -21.36 22.16 1.42
CA ASP A 229 -20.14 22.44 0.66
C ASP A 229 -18.94 22.76 1.57
N THR A 230 -19.13 23.49 2.67
CA THR A 230 -18.06 23.67 3.68
C THR A 230 -17.69 22.37 4.40
N LEU A 231 -18.61 21.41 4.56
CA LEU A 231 -18.28 20.07 5.06
C LEU A 231 -17.52 19.25 4.01
N ARG A 232 -17.94 19.28 2.74
CA ARG A 232 -17.22 18.63 1.63
C ARG A 232 -15.79 19.12 1.52
N GLU A 233 -15.57 20.44 1.56
CA GLU A 233 -14.24 21.03 1.51
C GLU A 233 -13.37 20.57 2.69
N LYS A 234 -13.90 20.60 3.92
CA LYS A 234 -13.19 20.11 5.12
C LYS A 234 -12.84 18.64 5.02
N CYS A 235 -13.78 17.79 4.60
CA CYS A 235 -13.52 16.36 4.41
C CYS A 235 -12.48 16.12 3.31
N ASN A 236 -12.56 16.81 2.17
CA ASN A 236 -11.59 16.68 1.08
C ASN A 236 -10.18 17.12 1.52
N ASN A 237 -10.07 18.23 2.25
CA ASN A 237 -8.80 18.71 2.80
C ASN A 237 -8.23 17.75 3.86
N GLN A 238 -9.08 17.14 4.70
CA GLN A 238 -8.66 16.10 5.65
C GLN A 238 -8.19 14.82 4.95
N ILE A 239 -8.91 14.35 3.92
CA ILE A 239 -8.54 13.18 3.13
C ILE A 239 -7.19 13.43 2.43
N ASN A 240 -7.04 14.56 1.73
CA ASN A 240 -5.80 14.93 1.05
C ASN A 240 -4.62 15.02 2.03
N LYS A 241 -4.85 15.58 3.23
CA LYS A 241 -3.82 15.62 4.28
C LYS A 241 -3.44 14.22 4.76
N ILE A 242 -4.41 13.35 5.06
CA ILE A 242 -4.15 11.98 5.52
C ILE A 242 -3.40 11.19 4.45
N VAL A 243 -3.79 11.32 3.17
CA VAL A 243 -3.09 10.68 2.04
C VAL A 243 -1.65 11.17 1.99
N TYR A 244 -1.41 12.48 1.95
CA TYR A 244 -0.06 13.06 1.91
C TYR A 244 0.81 12.65 3.11
N ASP A 245 0.29 12.77 4.34
CA ASP A 245 1.01 12.39 5.56
C ASP A 245 1.34 10.88 5.54
N SER A 246 0.45 10.04 5.00
CA SER A 246 0.67 8.60 4.83
C SER A 246 1.69 8.26 3.74
N GLU A 247 1.69 8.97 2.61
CA GLU A 247 2.67 8.80 1.54
C GLU A 247 4.08 9.20 1.99
N VAL A 248 4.20 10.30 2.74
CA VAL A 248 5.47 10.73 3.35
C VAL A 248 5.98 9.70 4.36
N ALA A 249 5.10 9.15 5.20
CA ALA A 249 5.46 8.07 6.13
C ALA A 249 5.92 6.80 5.40
N MET A 250 5.11 6.30 4.44
CA MET A 250 5.46 5.12 3.64
C MET A 250 6.78 5.29 2.87
N MET A 251 7.05 6.47 2.31
CA MET A 251 8.31 6.75 1.61
C MET A 251 9.51 6.75 2.57
N LYS A 252 9.34 7.27 3.79
CA LYS A 252 10.38 7.25 4.83
C LYS A 252 10.68 5.82 5.28
N ASP A 253 9.64 5.02 5.54
CA ASP A 253 9.78 3.64 5.99
C ASP A 253 10.35 2.75 4.88
N TYR A 254 9.95 2.98 3.63
CA TYR A 254 10.56 2.35 2.45
C TYR A 254 12.06 2.66 2.35
N ASN A 255 12.46 3.94 2.45
CA ASN A 255 13.88 4.31 2.41
C ASN A 255 14.68 3.67 3.56
N LYS A 256 14.15 3.69 4.80
CA LYS A 256 14.78 3.00 5.95
C LYS A 256 14.91 1.50 5.69
N SER A 257 13.90 0.87 5.10
CA SER A 257 13.94 -0.55 4.74
C SER A 257 14.98 -0.86 3.64
N VAL A 258 15.18 0.04 2.68
CA VAL A 258 16.19 -0.09 1.62
C VAL A 258 17.60 0.09 2.19
N GLU A 259 17.81 1.04 3.10
CA GLU A 259 19.07 1.23 3.82
C GLU A 259 19.43 -0.03 4.64
N VAL A 260 18.50 -0.51 5.49
CA VAL A 260 18.69 -1.75 6.27
C VAL A 260 18.93 -2.97 5.37
N GLN A 261 18.27 -3.08 4.23
CA GLN A 261 18.50 -4.17 3.28
C GLN A 261 19.90 -4.09 2.65
N ALA A 262 20.40 -2.88 2.35
CA ALA A 262 21.76 -2.68 1.83
C ALA A 262 22.81 -3.04 2.89
N ASP A 263 22.62 -2.59 4.14
CA ASP A 263 23.53 -2.88 5.26
C ASP A 263 23.59 -4.39 5.56
N LEU A 264 22.44 -5.07 5.67
CA LEU A 264 22.38 -6.53 5.86
C LEU A 264 22.98 -7.30 4.67
N SER A 265 22.80 -6.81 3.43
CA SER A 265 23.44 -7.40 2.25
C SER A 265 24.96 -7.24 2.29
N GLN A 266 25.46 -6.11 2.81
CA GLN A 266 26.89 -5.86 2.96
C GLN A 266 27.49 -6.69 4.11
N GLU A 267 26.78 -6.83 5.23
CA GLU A 267 27.18 -7.69 6.33
C GLU A 267 27.26 -9.17 5.91
N ALA A 268 26.26 -9.67 5.17
CA ALA A 268 26.28 -11.02 4.61
C ALA A 268 27.47 -11.24 3.64
N ALA A 269 27.79 -10.26 2.80
CA ALA A 269 28.96 -10.30 1.92
C ALA A 269 30.29 -10.28 2.70
N ASN A 270 30.38 -9.48 3.76
CA ASN A 270 31.56 -9.44 4.64
C ASN A 270 31.73 -10.77 5.40
N SER A 271 30.64 -11.33 5.94
CA SER A 271 30.66 -12.61 6.67
C SER A 271 31.07 -13.78 5.78
N THR A 272 30.54 -13.84 4.55
CA THR A 272 30.94 -14.86 3.56
C THR A 272 32.42 -14.73 3.18
N HIS A 273 32.92 -13.51 2.91
CA HIS A 273 34.36 -13.30 2.66
C HIS A 273 35.23 -13.70 3.87
N GLN A 274 34.83 -13.39 5.11
CA GLN A 274 35.56 -13.81 6.31
C GLN A 274 35.60 -15.34 6.46
N TYR A 275 34.48 -16.01 6.17
CA TYR A 275 34.40 -17.47 6.17
C TYR A 275 35.29 -18.10 5.11
N GLU A 276 35.27 -17.58 3.87
CA GLU A 276 36.11 -18.05 2.76
C GLU A 276 37.60 -17.90 3.08
N HIS A 277 38.01 -16.74 3.62
CA HIS A 277 39.40 -16.50 4.05
C HIS A 277 39.84 -17.48 5.14
N LEU A 278 39.02 -17.66 6.19
CA LEU A 278 39.33 -18.59 7.29
C LEU A 278 39.39 -20.05 6.80
N LEU A 279 38.54 -20.42 5.84
CA LEU A 279 38.56 -21.73 5.19
C LEU A 279 39.87 -21.93 4.39
N GLU A 280 40.32 -20.92 3.64
CA GLU A 280 41.60 -20.96 2.93
C GLU A 280 42.79 -21.11 3.91
N GLU A 281 42.87 -20.29 4.96
CA GLU A 281 43.90 -20.41 6.01
C GLU A 281 43.92 -21.81 6.64
N HIS A 282 42.76 -22.35 7.00
CA HIS A 282 42.65 -23.69 7.56
C HIS A 282 43.09 -24.77 6.56
N LEU A 283 42.73 -24.66 5.28
CA LEU A 283 43.19 -25.58 4.24
C LEU A 283 44.71 -25.49 4.00
N GLU A 284 45.32 -24.30 4.11
CA GLU A 284 46.78 -24.16 4.03
C GLU A 284 47.51 -24.78 5.22
N VAL A 285 47.02 -24.52 6.45
CA VAL A 285 47.55 -25.15 7.66
C VAL A 285 47.41 -26.67 7.59
N GLU A 286 46.27 -27.18 7.12
CA GLU A 286 45.99 -28.62 6.99
C GLU A 286 46.90 -29.28 5.95
N LYS A 287 47.09 -28.67 4.77
CA LYS A 287 48.10 -29.09 3.78
C LYS A 287 49.51 -29.07 4.38
N GLY A 288 49.85 -28.02 5.13
CA GLY A 288 51.12 -27.89 5.83
C GLY A 288 51.37 -29.02 6.83
N LEU A 289 50.35 -29.39 7.63
CA LEU A 289 50.41 -30.51 8.57
C LEU A 289 50.49 -31.86 7.84
N ARG A 290 49.73 -32.08 6.77
CA ARG A 290 49.82 -33.29 5.93
C ARG A 290 51.22 -33.49 5.37
N THR A 291 51.86 -32.43 4.84
CA THR A 291 53.25 -32.54 4.32
C THR A 291 54.29 -32.77 5.42
N LYS A 292 54.12 -32.17 6.62
CA LYS A 292 54.96 -32.47 7.79
C LYS A 292 54.81 -33.93 8.23
N ARG A 293 53.57 -34.44 8.31
CA ARG A 293 53.27 -35.83 8.67
C ARG A 293 53.92 -36.80 7.69
N LEU A 294 53.73 -36.59 6.38
CA LEU A 294 54.34 -37.42 5.34
C LEU A 294 55.88 -37.42 5.39
N LYS A 295 56.51 -36.28 5.69
CA LYS A 295 57.97 -36.21 5.89
C LYS A 295 58.43 -37.04 7.08
N VAL A 296 57.72 -36.99 8.20
CA VAL A 296 58.04 -37.78 9.40
C VAL A 296 57.77 -39.28 9.17
N GLU A 297 56.64 -39.63 8.53
CA GLU A 297 56.32 -41.00 8.12
C GLU A 297 57.41 -41.58 7.19
N ALA A 298 57.89 -40.81 6.21
CA ALA A 298 58.97 -41.21 5.31
C ALA A 298 60.34 -41.34 6.02
N GLN A 299 60.64 -40.46 6.99
CA GLN A 299 61.84 -40.57 7.82
C GLN A 299 61.80 -41.82 8.70
N LEU A 300 60.66 -42.08 9.34
CA LEU A 300 60.44 -43.28 10.16
C LEU A 300 60.57 -44.55 9.31
N ALA A 301 59.93 -44.60 8.13
CA ALA A 301 60.07 -45.72 7.20
C ALA A 301 61.53 -45.93 6.75
N SER A 302 62.30 -44.85 6.53
CA SER A 302 63.73 -44.94 6.24
C SER A 302 64.56 -45.44 7.43
N TRP A 303 64.18 -45.12 8.67
CA TRP A 303 64.86 -45.63 9.86
C TRP A 303 64.53 -47.11 10.12
N VAL A 304 63.27 -47.51 9.95
CA VAL A 304 62.86 -48.93 10.02
C VAL A 304 63.60 -49.74 8.96
N ALA A 305 63.59 -49.32 7.69
CA ALA A 305 64.32 -50.03 6.63
C ALA A 305 65.85 -50.13 6.88
N LYS A 306 66.45 -49.12 7.52
CA LYS A 306 67.87 -49.18 7.93
C LYS A 306 68.10 -50.14 9.10
N TYR A 307 67.20 -50.16 10.07
CA TYR A 307 67.25 -51.08 11.20
C TYR A 307 67.06 -52.53 10.74
N ASP A 308 66.06 -52.79 9.90
CA ASP A 308 65.80 -54.13 9.34
C ASP A 308 67.00 -54.62 8.51
N ASN A 309 67.67 -53.73 7.77
CA ASN A 309 68.89 -54.05 7.03
C ASN A 309 70.10 -54.32 7.96
N ASP A 310 70.36 -53.48 8.95
CA ASP A 310 71.46 -53.66 9.93
C ASP A 310 71.25 -54.93 10.76
N ILE A 311 70.02 -55.22 11.22
CA ILE A 311 69.67 -56.48 11.89
C ILE A 311 69.84 -57.67 10.95
N GLY A 312 69.45 -57.54 9.67
CA GLY A 312 69.68 -58.57 8.65
C GLY A 312 71.17 -58.87 8.45
N GLU A 313 71.99 -57.83 8.26
CA GLU A 313 73.45 -57.94 8.13
C GLU A 313 74.09 -58.56 9.39
N LYS A 314 73.66 -58.14 10.58
CA LYS A 314 74.13 -58.69 11.86
C LYS A 314 73.71 -60.13 12.09
N GLN A 315 72.51 -60.53 11.64
CA GLN A 315 72.10 -61.93 11.68
C GLN A 315 72.94 -62.77 10.73
N THR A 316 73.20 -62.30 9.51
CA THR A 316 74.08 -63.04 8.57
C THR A 316 75.51 -63.15 9.08
N GLU A 317 76.08 -62.10 9.69
CA GLU A 317 77.39 -62.14 10.33
C GLU A 317 77.43 -63.12 11.51
N TYR A 318 76.35 -63.16 12.31
CA TYR A 318 76.21 -64.12 13.42
C TYR A 318 76.12 -65.57 12.92
N ASP A 319 75.28 -65.84 11.92
CA ASP A 319 75.10 -67.17 11.34
C ASP A 319 76.39 -67.68 10.68
N GLU A 320 77.13 -66.80 9.99
CA GLU A 320 78.47 -67.11 9.44
C GLU A 320 79.48 -67.42 10.55
N LEU A 321 79.52 -66.61 11.61
CA LEU A 321 80.48 -66.79 12.71
C LEU A 321 80.15 -68.04 13.55
N GLU A 322 78.88 -68.32 13.80
CA GLU A 322 78.40 -69.55 14.45
C GLU A 322 78.75 -70.78 13.60
N LYS A 323 78.59 -70.70 12.27
CA LYS A 323 79.04 -71.76 11.36
C LYS A 323 80.54 -72.00 11.48
N THR A 324 81.38 -70.96 11.39
CA THR A 324 82.84 -71.12 11.54
C THR A 324 83.24 -71.63 12.92
N TYR A 325 82.56 -71.20 13.99
CA TYR A 325 82.81 -71.68 15.35
C TYR A 325 82.49 -73.18 15.49
N ASN A 326 81.39 -73.64 14.89
CA ASN A 326 81.04 -75.06 14.91
C ASN A 326 82.04 -75.89 14.07
N GLU A 327 82.47 -75.39 12.91
CA GLU A 327 83.53 -76.02 12.09
C GLU A 327 84.87 -76.10 12.85
N GLU A 328 85.36 -75.00 13.42
CA GLU A 328 86.60 -74.97 14.23
C GLU A 328 86.50 -75.87 15.48
N LYS A 329 85.30 -76.00 16.06
CA LYS A 329 85.06 -76.87 17.21
C LYS A 329 85.07 -78.35 16.82
N GLU A 330 84.46 -78.72 15.68
CA GLU A 330 84.54 -80.08 15.15
C GLU A 330 85.99 -80.46 14.81
N GLU A 331 86.78 -79.53 14.25
CA GLU A 331 88.22 -79.72 14.05
C GLU A 331 89.00 -79.86 15.37
N LEU A 332 88.67 -79.07 16.40
CA LEU A 332 89.30 -79.14 17.72
C LEU A 332 89.00 -80.46 18.43
N ASP A 333 87.73 -80.89 18.45
CA ASP A 333 87.31 -82.15 19.05
C ASP A 333 88.03 -83.34 18.35
N LEU A 334 88.13 -83.31 17.01
CA LEU A 334 88.86 -84.32 16.22
C LEU A 334 90.39 -84.31 16.47
N LEU A 335 90.99 -83.13 16.65
CA LEU A 335 92.41 -83.02 17.03
C LEU A 335 92.66 -83.47 18.47
N GLN A 336 91.70 -83.27 19.37
CA GLN A 336 91.80 -83.77 20.74
C GLN A 336 91.72 -85.29 20.77
N ASP A 337 90.78 -85.91 20.05
CA ASP A 337 90.69 -87.37 19.90
C ASP A 337 92.02 -87.95 19.37
N GLN A 338 92.63 -87.33 18.35
CA GLN A 338 93.94 -87.74 17.81
C GLN A 338 95.09 -87.57 18.82
N LEU A 339 95.05 -86.54 19.67
CA LEU A 339 96.04 -86.35 20.73
C LEU A 339 95.85 -87.35 21.87
N GLU A 340 94.62 -87.70 22.23
CA GLU A 340 94.34 -88.74 23.22
C GLU A 340 94.85 -90.10 22.73
N ASP A 341 94.59 -90.47 21.47
CA ASP A 341 95.17 -91.66 20.82
C ASP A 341 96.71 -91.63 20.87
N GLN A 342 97.35 -90.54 20.43
CA GLN A 342 98.82 -90.39 20.47
C GLN A 342 99.40 -90.42 21.89
N GLU A 343 98.72 -89.87 22.89
CA GLU A 343 99.13 -89.97 24.29
C GLU A 343 99.08 -91.42 24.80
N THR A 344 98.09 -92.22 24.38
CA THR A 344 98.06 -93.65 24.75
C THR A 344 99.23 -94.42 24.12
N GLU A 345 99.53 -94.21 22.83
CA GLU A 345 100.69 -94.82 22.16
C GLU A 345 102.01 -94.39 22.80
N TYR A 346 102.17 -93.10 23.08
CA TYR A 346 103.36 -92.55 23.75
C TYR A 346 103.55 -93.12 25.15
N LEU A 347 102.48 -93.29 25.94
CA LEU A 347 102.52 -93.91 27.25
C LEU A 347 102.90 -95.40 27.19
N VAL A 348 102.53 -96.12 26.13
CA VAL A 348 102.98 -97.50 25.89
C VAL A 348 104.47 -97.53 25.57
N LEU A 349 104.92 -96.75 24.57
CA LEU A 349 106.32 -96.67 24.16
C LEU A 349 107.25 -96.22 25.30
N MET A 350 106.80 -95.29 26.14
CA MET A 350 107.56 -94.83 27.30
C MET A 350 107.68 -95.90 28.40
N LYS A 351 106.66 -96.75 28.59
CA LYS A 351 106.75 -97.92 29.49
C LYS A 351 107.71 -98.97 28.94
N GLU A 352 107.60 -99.32 27.66
CA GLU A 352 108.54 -100.25 27.02
C GLU A 352 110.00 -99.77 27.13
N LYS A 353 110.21 -98.46 26.95
CA LYS A 353 111.53 -97.84 27.16
C LYS A 353 111.99 -97.89 28.62
N GLU A 354 111.11 -97.63 29.58
CA GLU A 354 111.43 -97.72 31.01
C GLU A 354 111.79 -99.17 31.40
N GLU A 355 111.02 -100.16 30.93
CA GLU A 355 111.31 -101.59 31.11
C GLU A 355 112.65 -102.01 30.49
N GLU A 356 113.01 -101.49 29.31
CA GLU A 356 114.31 -101.74 28.68
C GLU A 356 115.47 -101.07 29.43
N GLU A 357 115.29 -99.81 29.87
CA GLU A 357 116.28 -99.13 30.71
C GLU A 357 116.47 -99.83 32.06
N GLU A 358 115.40 -100.35 32.67
CA GLU A 358 115.48 -101.21 33.85
C GLU A 358 116.24 -102.51 33.54
N ARG A 359 115.89 -103.24 32.48
CA ARG A 359 116.57 -104.49 32.05
C ARG A 359 118.08 -104.27 31.92
N ILE A 360 118.47 -103.23 31.18
CA ILE A 360 119.87 -102.83 30.97
C ILE A 360 120.55 -102.46 32.31
N ASN A 361 119.84 -101.79 33.21
CA ASN A 361 120.37 -101.45 34.53
C ASN A 361 120.53 -102.67 35.44
N TYR A 362 119.62 -103.64 35.40
CA TYR A 362 119.74 -104.92 36.09
C TYR A 362 120.94 -105.72 35.57
N GLU A 363 121.15 -105.80 34.25
CA GLU A 363 122.33 -106.44 33.67
C GLU A 363 123.64 -105.76 34.10
N LYS A 364 123.70 -104.42 34.02
CA LYS A 364 124.84 -103.63 34.51
C LYS A 364 125.10 -103.86 36.01
N ALA A 365 124.06 -103.93 36.83
CA ALA A 365 124.17 -104.22 38.26
C ALA A 365 124.66 -105.65 38.54
N TRP A 366 124.18 -106.63 37.78
CA TRP A 366 124.61 -108.03 37.87
C TRP A 366 126.08 -108.19 37.45
N MET A 367 126.47 -107.61 36.32
CA MET A 367 127.86 -107.55 35.87
C MET A 367 128.77 -106.86 36.88
N PHE A 368 128.29 -105.79 37.54
CA PHE A 368 129.02 -105.13 38.63
C PHE A 368 129.17 -106.04 39.86
N LEU A 369 128.13 -106.81 40.22
CA LEU A 369 128.15 -107.76 41.33
C LEU A 369 129.14 -108.91 41.07
N GLN A 370 129.10 -109.52 39.88
CA GLN A 370 130.07 -110.53 39.44
C GLN A 370 131.51 -109.98 39.48
N ASN A 371 131.74 -108.79 38.90
CA ASN A 371 133.05 -108.12 38.95
C ASN A 371 133.51 -107.85 40.39
N ARG A 372 132.60 -107.47 41.29
CA ARG A 372 132.91 -107.23 42.71
C ARG A 372 133.25 -108.53 43.45
N ALA A 373 132.56 -109.63 43.15
CA ALA A 373 132.88 -110.96 43.67
C ALA A 373 134.26 -111.43 43.19
N ALA A 374 134.53 -111.35 41.88
CA ALA A 374 135.82 -111.68 41.28
C ALA A 374 136.97 -110.86 41.89
N ARG A 375 136.81 -109.54 42.04
CA ARG A 375 137.80 -108.68 42.72
C ARG A 375 138.02 -109.06 44.19
N ARG A 376 137.00 -109.57 44.90
CA ARG A 376 137.10 -110.01 46.30
C ARG A 376 137.93 -111.29 46.41
N ILE A 377 137.68 -112.26 45.52
CA ILE A 377 138.47 -113.51 45.38
C ILE A 377 139.93 -113.19 45.03
N GLN A 378 140.17 -112.39 43.98
CA GLN A 378 141.51 -111.97 43.56
C GLN A 378 142.28 -111.25 44.68
N ARG A 379 141.60 -110.44 45.50
CA ARG A 379 142.23 -109.71 46.60
C ARG A 379 142.60 -110.63 47.77
N ALA A 380 141.76 -111.63 48.08
CA ALA A 380 142.09 -112.66 49.06
C ALA A 380 143.32 -113.47 48.63
N TRP A 381 143.38 -113.89 47.36
CA TRP A 381 144.52 -114.59 46.76
C TRP A 381 145.82 -113.77 46.81
N ARG A 382 145.78 -112.48 46.43
CA ARG A 382 146.93 -111.57 46.52
C ARG A 382 147.39 -111.36 47.98
N ALA A 383 146.47 -111.26 48.93
CA ALA A 383 146.80 -111.13 50.35
C ALA A 383 147.44 -112.40 50.95
N TYR A 384 147.04 -113.59 50.47
CA TYR A 384 147.72 -114.85 50.80
C TYR A 384 149.16 -114.87 50.25
N LYS A 385 149.35 -114.49 48.97
CA LYS A 385 150.68 -114.42 48.32
C LYS A 385 151.62 -113.43 49.03
N ALA A 386 151.11 -112.26 49.46
CA ALA A 386 151.90 -111.24 50.14
C ALA A 386 152.44 -111.69 51.52
N ARG A 387 151.62 -112.40 52.32
CA ARG A 387 152.06 -112.92 53.64
C ARG A 387 153.18 -113.96 53.53
N LYS A 388 153.32 -114.65 52.39
CA LYS A 388 154.37 -115.64 52.14
C LYS A 388 155.73 -115.00 51.80
N LEU A 389 155.77 -113.78 51.24
CA LEU A 389 157.01 -113.12 50.81
C LEU A 389 157.73 -112.35 51.95
N ALA A 390 156.99 -111.82 52.92
CA ALA A 390 157.51 -110.90 53.94
C ALA A 390 158.50 -111.50 54.97
N ARG A 391 158.88 -112.79 54.85
CA ARG A 391 159.76 -113.49 55.79
C ARG A 391 161.25 -113.51 55.41
N ARG A 392 161.68 -112.94 54.26
CA ARG A 392 163.08 -112.95 53.81
C ARG A 392 163.61 -111.55 53.44
N LYS A 393 164.75 -111.21 54.07
CA LYS A 393 165.65 -110.05 53.85
C LYS A 393 165.27 -108.72 54.54
N LYS A 394 166.29 -108.09 55.14
CA LYS A 394 166.26 -106.93 56.06
C LYS A 394 167.50 -106.05 55.75
N LYS A 395 167.44 -104.76 56.13
CA LYS A 395 168.48 -103.70 56.16
C LYS A 395 168.74 -102.87 54.88
N GLY A 396 168.43 -101.58 55.00
CA GLY A 396 168.73 -100.50 54.04
C GLY A 396 168.01 -99.18 54.42
N LYS A 397 168.61 -98.41 55.33
CA LYS A 397 168.28 -97.04 55.85
C LYS A 397 167.74 -96.05 54.79
N LYS A 398 167.01 -94.94 55.06
CA LYS A 398 166.55 -94.17 56.27
C LYS A 398 165.30 -93.34 55.81
N LYS A 399 164.19 -93.24 56.54
CA LYS A 399 163.76 -92.12 57.45
C LYS A 399 163.78 -90.72 56.77
N GLY A 400 162.70 -89.96 56.60
CA GLY A 400 161.25 -90.05 56.92
C GLY A 400 160.50 -88.84 56.28
N SER A 401 159.25 -88.45 56.58
CA SER A 401 158.16 -89.02 57.41
C SER A 401 156.87 -88.16 57.34
N ALA A 402 155.68 -88.79 57.28
CA ALA A 402 154.31 -88.27 57.52
C ALA A 402 153.71 -87.24 56.52
N GLU A 403 152.60 -87.45 55.79
CA GLU A 403 151.49 -88.43 55.78
C GLU A 403 150.37 -88.26 56.84
N ALA A 404 149.20 -87.75 56.40
CA ALA A 404 147.84 -88.01 56.92
C ALA A 404 146.79 -87.26 56.04
N ILE A 405 145.54 -87.70 55.81
CA ILE A 405 144.81 -88.97 56.02
C ILE A 405 143.49 -88.89 55.19
N LYS A 406 143.06 -89.99 54.51
CA LYS A 406 141.70 -90.27 53.95
C LYS A 406 141.09 -89.21 52.97
N GLY A 407 140.18 -89.54 52.05
CA GLY A 407 139.63 -90.85 51.70
C GLY A 407 138.11 -90.83 51.46
N LYS A 408 137.71 -90.77 50.18
CA LYS A 408 136.47 -91.29 49.58
C LYS A 408 135.09 -90.68 49.88
N SER A 409 134.28 -90.83 48.82
CA SER A 409 132.82 -90.96 48.74
C SER A 409 132.00 -89.67 48.74
N GLY A 410 130.95 -89.70 47.93
CA GLY A 410 129.93 -88.65 47.85
C GLY A 410 128.53 -89.26 47.89
N ALA A 411 127.57 -88.44 47.44
CA ALA A 411 126.14 -88.70 47.29
C ALA A 411 125.22 -88.51 48.51
N LYS A 412 124.31 -87.54 48.29
CA LYS A 412 122.87 -87.49 48.66
C LYS A 412 122.40 -86.95 50.04
N LYS A 413 121.40 -86.05 49.89
CA LYS A 413 120.29 -85.62 50.77
C LYS A 413 120.51 -84.50 51.80
N SER A 414 119.82 -83.38 51.51
CA SER A 414 118.99 -82.48 52.36
C SER A 414 118.62 -82.99 53.78
N PRO A 415 118.21 -82.13 54.78
CA PRO A 415 117.40 -80.91 54.55
C PRO A 415 117.48 -79.74 55.61
N ARG A 416 116.61 -78.72 55.44
CA ARG A 416 115.82 -78.00 56.48
C ARG A 416 116.48 -77.00 57.48
N GLY A 417 116.54 -75.73 57.08
CA GLY A 417 115.63 -74.67 57.59
C GLY A 417 116.00 -73.76 58.79
N LYS A 418 115.35 -72.56 58.79
CA LYS A 418 115.23 -71.55 59.87
C LYS A 418 116.53 -70.75 60.21
N LYS A 419 116.50 -69.48 60.64
CA LYS A 419 115.41 -68.63 61.19
C LYS A 419 115.80 -67.13 61.18
N GLU A 420 114.81 -66.22 61.09
CA GLU A 420 114.78 -64.85 61.71
C GLU A 420 115.83 -63.78 61.28
N LYS A 421 115.57 -62.45 61.28
CA LYS A 421 114.37 -61.64 61.66
C LYS A 421 114.44 -60.22 61.06
N ASN A 422 113.28 -59.63 60.73
CA ASN A 422 112.87 -58.20 60.85
C ASN A 422 113.72 -57.04 60.22
N GLU A 423 113.18 -55.87 59.86
CA GLU A 423 111.82 -55.34 60.05
C GLU A 423 111.31 -54.34 58.97
N LYS A 424 109.98 -54.34 58.76
CA LYS A 424 108.99 -53.30 58.31
C LYS A 424 109.52 -51.93 57.77
N LYS A 425 108.86 -51.26 56.81
CA LYS A 425 107.40 -50.96 56.76
C LYS A 425 106.83 -50.75 55.33
N GLY A 426 105.70 -51.40 55.06
CA GLY A 426 104.41 -50.70 54.83
C GLY A 426 104.12 -49.96 53.51
N LYS A 427 103.55 -50.67 52.54
CA LYS A 427 102.47 -50.18 51.65
C LYS A 427 101.52 -51.36 51.40
N LYS A 428 100.20 -51.15 51.43
CA LYS A 428 99.21 -52.22 51.21
C LYS A 428 98.03 -51.74 50.38
N LYS A 429 97.63 -52.58 49.42
CA LYS A 429 96.40 -52.52 48.63
C LYS A 429 95.56 -53.75 48.96
N ASP A 430 94.24 -53.56 48.90
CA ASP A 430 93.18 -54.51 48.52
C ASP A 430 92.92 -55.82 49.31
N LYS A 431 91.72 -56.37 49.02
CA LYS A 431 91.18 -57.72 49.32
C LYS A 431 90.55 -57.90 50.73
N LYS A 432 89.45 -58.67 50.90
CA LYS A 432 88.67 -59.50 49.95
C LYS A 432 87.25 -59.79 50.49
N LYS A 433 86.35 -60.20 49.57
CA LYS A 433 85.24 -61.19 49.70
C LYS A 433 84.95 -61.79 51.08
N THR A 434 83.65 -61.91 51.42
CA THR A 434 82.92 -63.21 51.48
C THR A 434 81.41 -63.01 51.58
N GLU A 435 80.66 -63.73 50.74
CA GLU A 435 79.25 -64.12 50.88
C GLU A 435 79.18 -65.44 51.72
N PRO A 436 78.03 -65.98 52.22
CA PRO A 436 76.84 -66.27 51.37
C PRO A 436 75.41 -66.39 52.01
N VAL A 437 74.40 -66.49 51.13
CA VAL A 437 72.99 -67.02 51.26
C VAL A 437 72.03 -66.48 52.35
N LYS A 438 70.97 -65.76 51.95
CA LYS A 438 69.56 -66.27 51.84
C LYS A 438 68.51 -65.17 51.60
N ASP A 439 67.48 -65.54 50.81
CA ASP A 439 66.08 -65.09 50.79
C ASP A 439 65.75 -63.58 50.85
N GLU A 440 65.37 -62.99 49.71
CA GLU A 440 63.97 -62.56 49.44
C GLU A 440 63.80 -61.90 48.05
N LEU A 441 62.59 -62.02 47.48
CA LEU A 441 62.24 -61.50 46.14
C LEU A 441 61.90 -60.00 46.16
N ARG A 442 62.53 -59.20 45.28
CA ARG A 442 61.77 -58.17 44.55
C ARG A 442 62.43 -57.75 43.23
N VAL A 443 61.65 -57.85 42.16
CA VAL A 443 61.96 -57.28 40.83
C VAL A 443 61.88 -55.76 40.90
N GLN A 444 62.90 -55.07 40.38
CA GLN A 444 62.80 -53.67 39.92
C GLN A 444 63.57 -53.46 38.61
N LEU A 445 62.87 -53.69 37.51
CA LEU A 445 63.14 -52.99 36.24
C LEU A 445 62.31 -51.69 36.26
N SER A 446 62.97 -50.56 36.48
CA SER A 446 62.41 -49.21 36.28
C SER A 446 63.57 -48.21 36.32
N GLY A 447 63.64 -47.20 35.47
CA GLY A 447 62.88 -46.92 34.26
C GLY A 447 63.52 -45.71 33.59
N GLY A 448 63.94 -45.83 32.34
CA GLY A 448 64.39 -44.66 31.58
C GLY A 448 63.21 -43.71 31.36
N PRO A 449 63.41 -42.38 31.42
CA PRO A 449 62.32 -41.44 31.20
C PRO A 449 61.77 -41.60 29.78
N ASP A 450 60.47 -41.89 29.69
CA ASP A 450 59.75 -42.07 28.43
C ASP A 450 59.76 -40.75 27.61
N PRO A 451 60.32 -40.74 26.39
CA PRO A 451 60.34 -39.54 25.55
C PRO A 451 58.95 -39.07 25.11
N ASN A 452 57.90 -39.90 25.18
CA ASN A 452 56.53 -39.47 24.86
C ASN A 452 55.91 -38.60 25.96
N ALA A 453 56.27 -38.82 27.23
CA ALA A 453 55.67 -38.13 28.37
C ALA A 453 55.92 -36.60 28.37
N LEU A 454 56.98 -36.13 27.72
CA LEU A 454 57.31 -34.70 27.59
C LEU A 454 56.61 -33.99 26.42
N LEU A 455 56.12 -34.74 25.43
CA LEU A 455 55.42 -34.19 24.27
C LEU A 455 53.91 -34.11 24.50
N GLU A 456 53.29 -35.11 25.16
CA GLU A 456 51.83 -35.10 25.36
C GLU A 456 51.34 -34.03 26.36
N GLY A 457 52.13 -33.71 27.40
CA GLY A 457 51.72 -32.75 28.42
C GLY A 457 51.58 -31.33 27.87
N LYS A 458 52.66 -30.78 27.31
CA LYS A 458 52.68 -29.39 26.82
C LYS A 458 51.71 -29.16 25.66
N PHE A 459 51.63 -30.12 24.73
CA PHE A 459 50.75 -29.97 23.55
C PHE A 459 49.26 -30.04 23.91
N ARG A 460 48.89 -30.76 24.98
CA ARG A 460 47.49 -30.77 25.48
C ARG A 460 47.14 -29.50 26.24
N ASP A 461 48.02 -29.01 27.11
CA ASP A 461 47.72 -27.83 27.92
C ASP A 461 47.62 -26.55 27.07
N ASP A 462 48.48 -26.38 26.06
CA ASP A 462 48.40 -25.22 25.15
C ASP A 462 47.10 -25.25 24.30
N ILE A 463 46.71 -26.41 23.75
CA ILE A 463 45.47 -26.56 22.97
C ILE A 463 44.22 -26.40 23.85
N LEU A 464 44.21 -26.96 25.07
CA LEU A 464 43.11 -26.78 26.01
C LEU A 464 43.01 -25.33 26.52
N GLY A 465 44.14 -24.61 26.60
CA GLY A 465 44.18 -23.17 26.85
C GLY A 465 43.54 -22.36 25.73
N GLU A 466 43.93 -22.61 24.47
CA GLU A 466 43.36 -21.93 23.30
C GLU A 466 41.86 -22.21 23.10
N ILE A 467 41.41 -23.46 23.30
CA ILE A 467 39.99 -23.80 23.17
C ILE A 467 39.18 -23.05 24.22
N LYS A 468 39.62 -23.04 25.48
CA LYS A 468 38.93 -22.32 26.57
C LYS A 468 38.94 -20.81 26.37
N SER A 469 39.99 -20.22 25.79
CA SER A 469 40.04 -18.78 25.51
C SER A 469 39.07 -18.40 24.38
N LYS A 470 39.01 -19.18 23.30
CA LYS A 470 38.06 -18.98 22.19
C LYS A 470 36.60 -19.17 22.65
N GLU A 471 36.33 -20.17 23.49
CA GLU A 471 35.00 -20.42 24.05
C GLU A 471 34.56 -19.31 25.03
N ALA A 472 35.51 -18.70 25.76
CA ALA A 472 35.25 -17.54 26.61
C ALA A 472 34.96 -16.26 25.80
N PHE A 473 35.69 -16.02 24.70
CA PHE A 473 35.43 -14.90 23.80
C PHE A 473 34.05 -15.00 23.15
N SER A 474 33.70 -16.17 22.60
CA SER A 474 32.38 -16.40 21.98
C SER A 474 31.22 -16.17 22.97
N LYS A 475 31.36 -16.59 24.24
CA LYS A 475 30.36 -16.32 25.28
C LYS A 475 30.26 -14.83 25.64
N HIS A 476 31.36 -14.10 25.66
CA HIS A 476 31.36 -12.66 25.92
C HIS A 476 30.69 -11.87 24.77
N GLU A 477 30.95 -12.24 23.53
CA GLU A 477 30.35 -11.63 22.34
C GLU A 477 28.82 -11.84 22.29
N LEU A 478 28.37 -13.05 22.62
CA LEU A 478 26.94 -13.39 22.70
C LEU A 478 26.21 -12.59 23.80
N VAL A 479 26.86 -12.35 24.94
CA VAL A 479 26.31 -11.50 26.02
C VAL A 479 26.28 -10.01 25.63
N VAL A 480 27.30 -9.52 24.90
CA VAL A 480 27.32 -8.13 24.42
C VAL A 480 26.21 -7.88 23.40
N ASN A 481 25.93 -8.83 22.51
CA ASN A 481 24.84 -8.70 21.54
C ASN A 481 23.46 -8.75 22.22
N LEU A 482 23.24 -9.69 23.16
CA LEU A 482 22.01 -9.72 23.96
C LEU A 482 21.77 -8.40 24.74
N MET A 483 22.81 -7.78 25.29
CA MET A 483 22.68 -6.49 25.96
C MET A 483 22.39 -5.33 25.00
N LYS A 484 22.87 -5.38 23.75
CA LYS A 484 22.49 -4.38 22.73
C LYS A 484 21.02 -4.48 22.37
N ASP A 485 20.54 -5.69 22.06
CA ASP A 485 19.14 -5.95 21.73
C ASP A 485 18.19 -5.49 22.85
N GLU A 486 18.55 -5.73 24.12
CA GLU A 486 17.79 -5.20 25.27
C GLU A 486 17.78 -3.66 25.30
N THR A 487 18.93 -2.99 25.07
CA THR A 487 19.00 -1.51 25.06
C THR A 487 18.30 -0.85 23.88
N GLU A 488 18.24 -1.51 22.73
CA GLU A 488 17.49 -1.02 21.56
C GLU A 488 15.98 -1.17 21.80
N SER A 489 15.53 -2.31 22.36
CA SER A 489 14.12 -2.52 22.74
C SER A 489 13.59 -1.54 23.79
N MET A 490 14.46 -0.99 24.65
CA MET A 490 14.09 0.03 25.65
C MET A 490 14.03 1.46 25.10
N ASN A 491 14.52 1.72 23.89
CA ASN A 491 14.45 3.06 23.26
C ASN A 491 13.30 3.20 22.25
N GLU A 492 12.57 2.12 21.92
CA GLU A 492 11.41 2.14 21.01
C GLU A 492 10.04 2.14 21.73
N ASN A 493 10.01 2.32 23.06
CA ASN A 493 8.80 2.60 23.88
C ASN A 493 8.87 3.98 24.56
#